data_AF-A0A1L4C194-F1
#
_entry.id   AF-A0A1L4C194-F1
#
_cell.length_a   1.000
_cell.length_b   1.000
_cell.length_c   1.000
_cell.angle_alpha   90.00
_cell.angle_beta   90.00
_cell.angle_gamma   90.00
#
_symmetry.space_group_name_H-M   'P 1'
#
loop_
_entity.id
_entity.type
_entity.pdbx_description
1 polymer ?
#
loop_
_entity_poly.entity_id
_entity_poly.type
_entity_poly.pdbx_seq_one_letter_code
_entity_poly.pdbx_strand_id
1 'polypeptide(L)'
;MQLNCSSSCIYESHMIDLMTNWITDKDCVIFISSSGNTQTLLKAAEKMDHLAIPTIVLTNNPDSFFTNSTEIAISLSVQNQLYGGYDISARSFLVVLSDLIVDYYHLLNK
;
A
#
# COMPACT_ATOMS: atom_id res chain seq x y z
N MET A 1 -3.97 12.50 -6.43
CA MET A 1 -3.91 12.74 -4.97
C MET A 1 -2.79 13.72 -4.72
N GLN A 2 -3.11 14.94 -4.30
CA GLN A 2 -2.11 15.92 -3.86
C GLN A 2 -2.40 16.22 -2.39
N LEU A 3 -1.53 15.72 -1.53
CA LEU A 3 -1.55 16.06 -0.11
C LEU A 3 -0.76 17.36 0.07
N ASN A 4 -1.10 18.17 1.08
CA ASN A 4 -0.27 19.32 1.48
C ASN A 4 0.95 18.84 2.30
N CYS A 5 1.56 17.74 1.88
CA CYS A 5 2.75 17.13 2.47
C CYS A 5 3.65 16.59 1.35
N SER A 6 4.94 16.41 1.64
CA SER A 6 5.85 15.74 0.70
C SER A 6 5.40 14.29 0.49
N SER A 7 5.22 13.87 -0.76
CA SER A 7 4.77 12.52 -1.10
C SER A 7 5.48 12.01 -2.36
N SER A 8 5.88 10.75 -2.36
CA SER A 8 6.53 10.07 -3.49
C SER A 8 5.84 8.74 -3.77
N CYS A 9 5.53 8.46 -5.03
CA CYS A 9 5.00 7.17 -5.47
C CYS A 9 6.11 6.38 -6.16
N ILE A 10 6.45 5.20 -5.64
CA ILE A 10 7.52 4.34 -6.16
C ILE A 10 6.89 3.01 -6.57
N TYR A 11 7.11 2.62 -7.83
CA TYR A 11 6.63 1.33 -8.37
C TYR A 11 7.77 0.44 -8.88
N GLU A 12 8.97 0.99 -9.08
CA GLU A 12 10.12 0.21 -9.54
C GLU A 12 10.78 -0.53 -8.38
N SER A 13 10.91 -1.86 -8.51
CA SER A 13 11.39 -2.75 -7.45
C SER A 13 12.73 -2.33 -6.85
N HIS A 14 13.68 -1.87 -7.67
CA HIS A 14 14.99 -1.45 -7.18
C HIS A 14 14.94 -0.13 -6.41
N MET A 15 14.02 0.78 -6.76
CA MET A 15 13.80 2.00 -5.98
C MET A 15 13.13 1.72 -4.64
N ILE A 16 12.24 0.72 -4.58
CA ILE A 16 11.65 0.23 -3.33
C ILE A 16 12.75 -0.26 -2.39
N ASP A 17 13.75 -0.99 -2.90
CA ASP A 17 14.86 -1.45 -2.06
C ASP A 17 15.77 -0.32 -1.58
N LEU A 18 15.96 0.73 -2.38
CA LEU A 18 16.73 1.91 -1.99
C LEU A 18 15.96 2.82 -1.04
N MET A 19 14.64 2.61 -0.88
CA MET A 19 13.80 3.58 -0.23
C MET A 19 14.11 3.77 1.24
N THR A 20 14.66 2.74 1.88
CA THR A 20 15.04 2.76 3.29
C THR A 20 16.12 3.79 3.61
N ASN A 21 16.84 4.31 2.62
CA ASN A 21 17.95 5.25 2.83
C ASN A 21 17.53 6.71 2.99
N TRP A 22 16.29 7.06 2.62
CA TRP A 22 15.81 8.45 2.60
C TRP A 22 14.44 8.64 3.29
N ILE A 23 13.97 7.62 4.01
CA ILE A 23 12.79 7.67 4.89
C ILE A 23 13.23 7.49 6.34
N THR A 24 12.41 7.96 7.27
CA THR A 24 12.64 7.98 8.71
C THR A 24 11.40 7.50 9.47
N ASP A 25 11.54 7.35 10.79
CA ASP A 25 10.44 7.02 11.72
C ASP A 25 9.32 8.08 11.78
N LYS A 26 9.55 9.25 11.18
CA LYS A 26 8.55 10.33 11.04
C LYS A 26 7.74 10.24 9.76
N ASP A 27 8.11 9.35 8.85
CA ASP A 27 7.43 9.13 7.59
C ASP A 27 6.38 8.03 7.71
N CYS A 28 5.47 7.95 6.75
CA CYS A 28 4.49 6.86 6.65
C CYS A 28 4.58 6.24 5.26
N VAL A 29 4.62 4.91 5.21
CA VAL A 29 4.67 4.15 3.96
C VAL A 29 3.33 3.48 3.71
N ILE A 30 2.72 3.78 2.55
CA ILE A 30 1.48 3.16 2.11
C ILE A 30 1.80 2.12 1.02
N PHE A 31 1.64 0.84 1.34
CA PHE A 31 1.76 -0.25 0.38
C PHE A 31 0.44 -0.46 -0.35
N ILE A 32 0.48 -0.45 -1.68
CA ILE A 32 -0.68 -0.70 -2.52
C ILE A 32 -0.45 -1.99 -3.29
N SER A 33 -1.23 -3.03 -2.98
CA SER A 33 -1.11 -4.34 -3.66
C SER A 33 -2.48 -5.01 -3.80
N SER A 34 -2.93 -5.21 -5.04
CA SER A 34 -4.21 -5.89 -5.29
C SER A 34 -4.24 -7.33 -4.77
N SER A 35 -3.12 -8.07 -4.88
CA SER A 35 -3.05 -9.46 -4.41
C SER A 35 -2.70 -9.57 -2.93
N GLY A 36 -2.00 -8.56 -2.38
CA GLY A 36 -1.41 -8.58 -1.05
C GLY A 36 -0.30 -9.64 -0.87
N ASN A 37 0.24 -10.17 -1.96
CA ASN A 37 1.24 -11.25 -1.95
C ASN A 37 2.49 -10.91 -2.77
N THR A 38 2.68 -9.65 -3.14
CA THR A 38 3.85 -9.22 -3.92
C THR A 38 5.12 -9.29 -3.07
N GLN A 39 6.01 -10.23 -3.37
CA GLN A 39 7.21 -10.52 -2.56
C GLN A 39 8.11 -9.30 -2.32
N THR A 40 8.31 -8.45 -3.31
CA THR A 40 9.13 -7.23 -3.15
C THR A 40 8.54 -6.28 -2.11
N LEU A 41 7.21 -6.11 -2.12
CA LEU A 41 6.52 -5.29 -1.14
C LEU A 41 6.57 -5.94 0.24
N LEU A 42 6.46 -7.28 0.31
CA LEU A 42 6.51 -8.01 1.58
C LEU A 42 7.85 -7.82 2.28
N LYS A 43 8.94 -7.99 1.53
CA LYS A 43 10.30 -7.75 2.03
C LYS A 43 10.52 -6.29 2.43
N ALA A 44 9.94 -5.35 1.68
CA ALA A 44 10.01 -3.94 2.04
C ALA A 44 9.25 -3.65 3.34
N ALA A 45 8.04 -4.18 3.51
CA ALA A 45 7.25 -4.03 4.72
C ALA A 45 7.96 -4.60 5.96
N GLU A 46 8.57 -5.78 5.84
CA GLU A 46 9.40 -6.39 6.89
C GLU A 46 10.59 -5.48 7.28
N LYS A 47 11.27 -4.88 6.31
CA LYS A 47 12.33 -3.89 6.59
C LYS A 47 11.80 -2.65 7.31
N MET A 48 10.61 -2.16 6.95
CA MET A 48 10.00 -0.99 7.60
C MET A 48 9.64 -1.29 9.06
N ASP A 49 9.10 -2.47 9.32
CA ASP A 49 8.79 -2.94 10.67
C ASP A 49 10.04 -2.95 11.57
N HIS A 50 11.16 -3.49 11.07
CA HIS A 50 12.45 -3.46 11.78
C HIS A 50 12.98 -2.05 12.06
N LEU A 51 12.62 -1.07 11.24
CA LEU A 51 13.02 0.34 11.39
C LEU A 51 12.00 1.16 12.20
N ALA A 52 10.94 0.52 12.71
CA ALA A 52 9.82 1.17 13.40
C ALA A 52 9.16 2.28 12.57
N ILE A 53 9.13 2.11 11.24
CA ILE A 53 8.49 3.06 10.32
C ILE A 53 7.02 2.66 10.18
N PRO A 54 6.06 3.57 10.45
CA PRO A 54 4.63 3.30 10.28
C PRO A 54 4.27 2.86 8.86
N THR A 55 3.52 1.76 8.75
CA THR A 55 3.06 1.23 7.45
C THR A 55 1.54 1.09 7.40
N ILE A 56 0.96 1.36 6.23
CA ILE A 56 -0.45 1.13 5.92
C ILE A 56 -0.53 0.28 4.66
N VAL A 57 -1.49 -0.62 4.61
CA VAL A 57 -1.69 -1.52 3.47
C VAL A 57 -3.04 -1.29 2.84
N LEU A 58 -3.05 -1.08 1.52
CA LEU A 58 -4.25 -1.05 0.69
C LEU A 58 -4.26 -2.28 -0.20
N THR A 59 -5.27 -3.14 -0.03
CA THR A 59 -5.38 -4.37 -0.80
C THR A 59 -6.81 -4.69 -1.23
N ASN A 60 -6.93 -5.47 -2.30
CA ASN A 60 -8.20 -6.04 -2.74
C ASN A 60 -8.43 -7.46 -2.21
N ASN A 61 -7.49 -7.96 -1.40
CA ASN A 61 -7.49 -9.31 -0.87
C ASN A 61 -7.40 -9.27 0.67
N PRO A 62 -8.54 -9.30 1.39
CA PRO A 62 -8.54 -9.23 2.85
C PRO A 62 -7.77 -10.40 3.48
N ASP A 63 -7.76 -11.57 2.86
CA ASP A 63 -7.11 -12.78 3.38
C ASP A 63 -5.64 -12.89 2.94
N SER A 64 -5.03 -11.79 2.48
CA SER A 64 -3.65 -11.77 2.00
C SER A 64 -2.64 -11.85 3.14
N PHE A 65 -1.41 -12.27 2.80
CA PHE A 65 -0.31 -12.25 3.76
C PHE A 65 -0.07 -10.83 4.29
N PHE A 66 -0.12 -9.82 3.41
CA PHE A 66 0.06 -8.41 3.75
C PHE A 66 -0.91 -7.93 4.84
N THR A 67 -2.17 -8.35 4.75
CA THR A 67 -3.19 -7.97 5.75
C THR A 67 -2.88 -8.56 7.12
N ASN A 68 -2.32 -9.77 7.16
CA ASN A 68 -1.99 -10.46 8.42
C ASN A 68 -0.66 -10.02 9.02
N SER A 69 0.24 -9.43 8.22
CA SER A 69 1.59 -9.08 8.63
C SER A 69 1.78 -7.59 8.95
N THR A 70 0.73 -6.77 8.89
CA THR A 70 0.83 -5.33 9.09
C THR A 70 -0.17 -4.84 10.12
N GLU A 71 0.18 -3.74 10.80
CA GLU A 71 -0.64 -3.17 11.88
C GLU A 71 -1.94 -2.57 11.36
N ILE A 72 -1.88 -1.88 10.21
CA ILE A 72 -3.03 -1.19 9.61
C ILE A 72 -3.22 -1.68 8.18
N ALA A 73 -4.26 -2.49 7.98
CA ALA A 73 -4.63 -2.97 6.66
C ALA A 73 -6.08 -2.56 6.33
N ILE A 74 -6.23 -1.87 5.21
CA ILE A 74 -7.52 -1.44 4.65
C ILE A 74 -7.74 -2.23 3.37
N SER A 75 -8.85 -2.96 3.33
CA SER A 75 -9.15 -3.81 2.19
C SER A 75 -10.61 -3.74 1.75
N LEU A 76 -10.81 -3.95 0.46
CA LEU A 76 -12.12 -4.26 -0.11
C LEU A 76 -12.02 -5.64 -0.74
N SER A 77 -12.97 -6.52 -0.45
CA SER A 77 -13.03 -7.82 -1.11
C SER A 77 -13.43 -7.62 -2.57
N VAL A 78 -12.48 -7.84 -3.48
CA VAL A 78 -12.73 -7.85 -4.92
C VAL A 78 -12.47 -9.26 -5.43
N GLN A 79 -13.39 -9.77 -6.24
CA GLN A 79 -13.19 -11.08 -6.85
C GLN A 79 -11.97 -11.04 -7.78
N ASN A 80 -11.03 -11.96 -7.53
CA ASN A 80 -9.91 -12.17 -8.41
C ASN A 80 -10.41 -12.89 -9.68
N GLN A 81 -10.21 -12.27 -10.84
CA GLN A 81 -10.68 -12.81 -12.10
C GLN A 81 -9.55 -12.88 -13.13
N LEU A 82 -9.32 -14.11 -13.62
CA LEU A 82 -8.37 -14.40 -14.68
C LEU A 82 -9.13 -14.69 -15.98
N TYR A 83 -8.69 -14.07 -17.07
CA TYR A 83 -9.19 -14.35 -18.41
C TYR A 83 -8.01 -14.61 -19.35
N GLY A 84 -7.91 -15.83 -19.89
CA GLY A 84 -6.80 -16.22 -20.77
C GLY A 84 -5.42 -16.12 -20.11
N GLY A 85 -5.34 -16.30 -18.78
CA GLY A 85 -4.10 -16.13 -18.01
C GLY A 85 -3.78 -14.67 -17.62
N TYR A 86 -4.59 -13.71 -18.06
CA TYR A 86 -4.44 -12.30 -17.69
C TYR A 86 -5.31 -11.95 -16.49
N ASP A 87 -4.73 -11.25 -15.52
CA ASP A 87 -5.46 -10.70 -14.37
C ASP A 87 -6.27 -9.46 -14.77
N ILE A 88 -7.58 -9.67 -14.87
CA ILE A 88 -8.60 -8.67 -15.20
C ILE A 88 -9.39 -8.20 -13.97
N SER A 89 -8.90 -8.50 -12.76
CA SER A 89 -9.54 -8.07 -11.52
C SER A 89 -9.64 -6.55 -11.45
N ALA A 90 -10.74 -6.05 -10.87
CA ALA A 90 -10.99 -4.62 -10.78
C ALA A 90 -10.00 -3.93 -9.82
N ARG A 91 -9.06 -3.16 -10.37
CA ARG A 91 -8.08 -2.36 -9.59
C ARG A 91 -8.60 -0.97 -9.21
N SER A 92 -9.71 -0.53 -9.79
CA SER A 92 -10.34 0.77 -9.51
C SER A 92 -10.68 0.96 -8.03
N PHE A 93 -11.00 -0.12 -7.31
CA PHE A 93 -11.29 -0.06 -5.88
C PHE A 93 -10.10 0.41 -5.04
N LEU A 94 -8.86 0.08 -5.41
CA LEU A 94 -7.67 0.60 -4.72
C LEU A 94 -7.54 2.11 -4.91
N VAL A 95 -7.90 2.62 -6.09
CA VAL A 95 -7.90 4.06 -6.36
C VAL A 95 -8.97 4.74 -5.50
N VAL A 96 -10.17 4.18 -5.45
CA VAL A 96 -11.27 4.70 -4.60
C VAL A 96 -10.89 4.69 -3.12
N LEU A 97 -10.29 3.61 -2.62
CA LEU A 97 -9.80 3.54 -1.23
C LEU A 97 -8.73 4.59 -0.96
N SER A 98 -7.78 4.75 -1.87
CA SER A 98 -6.72 5.74 -1.76
C SER A 98 -7.31 7.16 -1.67
N ASP A 99 -8.29 7.46 -2.52
CA ASP A 99 -8.98 8.76 -2.54
C ASP A 99 -9.73 9.02 -1.22
N LEU A 100 -10.47 8.03 -0.72
CA LEU A 100 -11.23 8.13 0.54
C LEU A 100 -10.29 8.41 1.73
N ILE A 101 -9.13 7.74 1.79
CA ILE A 101 -8.14 7.96 2.85
C ILE A 101 -7.62 9.40 2.81
N VAL A 102 -7.31 9.91 1.62
CA VAL A 102 -6.81 11.29 1.47
C VAL A 102 -7.87 12.32 1.77
N ASP A 103 -9.11 12.10 1.32
CA ASP A 103 -10.23 12.98 1.62
C ASP A 103 -10.51 13.03 3.12
N TYR A 104 -10.50 11.88 3.79
CA TYR A 104 -10.69 11.80 5.23
C TYR A 104 -9.56 12.49 6.00
N TYR A 105 -8.31 12.28 5.56
CA TYR A 105 -7.16 13.01 6.11
C TYR A 105 -7.32 14.52 5.93
N HIS A 106 -7.79 14.99 4.77
CA HIS A 106 -8.02 16.41 4.55
C HIS A 106 -9.13 16.96 5.45
N LEU A 107 -10.19 16.19 5.71
CA LEU A 107 -11.28 16.58 6.59
C LEU A 107 -10.85 16.72 8.05
N LEU A 108 -9.94 15.88 8.54
CA LEU A 108 -9.41 15.95 9.90
C LEU A 108 -8.45 17.12 10.14
N ASN A 109 -7.81 17.64 9.09
CA ASN A 109 -6.82 18.71 9.15
C ASN A 109 -7.38 20.09 8.74
N LYS A 110 -8.70 20.22 8.65
CA LYS A 110 -9.40 21.51 8.58
C LYS A 110 -9.68 22.05 9.98
#